data_AF-A0A5E4SXN9-F1
#
_entry.id   AF-A0A5E4SXN9-F1
#
_cell.length_a   1.000
_cell.length_b   1.000
_cell.length_c   1.000
_cell.angle_alpha   90.00
_cell.angle_beta   90.00
_cell.angle_gamma   90.00
#
_symmetry.space_group_name_H-M   'P 1'
#
loop_
_entity.id
_entity.type
_entity.pdbx_description
1 polymer ?
#
loop_
_entity_poly.entity_id
_entity_poly.type
_entity_poly.pdbx_seq_one_letter_code
_entity_poly.pdbx_strand_id
1 'polypeptide(L)' 'MTYILHGKTGWYDGSKPGVGWWVAWIERDGNLTAMALNIDMSTMADAPKRLRIARAVLRDLKLLGS' A
#
# COMPACT_ATOMS: atom_id res chain seq x y z
N MET A 1 7.03 -6.53 -19.17
CA MET A 1 8.02 -6.51 -18.08
C MET A 1 7.37 -7.06 -16.82
N THR A 2 8.02 -8.00 -16.12
CA THR A 2 7.54 -8.57 -14.86
C THR A 2 8.05 -7.76 -13.68
N TYR A 3 7.21 -7.48 -12.70
CA TYR A 3 7.60 -6.88 -11.42
C TYR A 3 7.31 -7.86 -10.29
N ILE A 4 8.02 -7.75 -9.17
CA ILE A 4 7.71 -8.45 -7.92
C ILE A 4 7.24 -7.41 -6.90
N LEU A 5 6.12 -7.66 -6.23
CA LEU A 5 5.56 -6.76 -5.23
C LEU A 5 5.44 -7.49 -3.89
N HIS A 6 6.22 -7.03 -2.91
CA HIS A 6 6.15 -7.51 -1.53
C HIS A 6 5.43 -6.48 -0.66
N GLY A 7 4.65 -6.93 0.33
CA GLY A 7 4.09 -5.98 1.28
C GLY A 7 3.31 -6.63 2.41
N LYS A 8 3.11 -5.84 3.47
CA LYS A 8 2.37 -6.22 4.67
C LYS A 8 1.34 -5.15 5.01
N THR A 9 0.13 -5.59 5.31
CA THR A 9 -0.92 -4.74 5.89
C THR A 9 -0.91 -4.82 7.41
N GLY A 10 -1.38 -3.76 8.06
CA GLY A 10 -1.78 -3.82 9.46
C GLY A 10 -2.72 -2.68 9.85
N TRP A 11 -3.36 -2.84 10.99
CA TRP A 11 -4.34 -1.90 11.52
C TRP A 11 -4.15 -1.82 13.04
N TYR A 12 -4.01 -0.60 13.55
CA TYR A 12 -4.00 -0.30 14.96
C TYR A 12 -5.37 0.29 15.33
N ASP A 13 -6.17 -0.46 16.07
CA ASP A 13 -7.53 -0.10 16.48
C ASP A 13 -7.61 0.42 17.92
N GLY A 14 -6.47 0.57 18.60
CA GLY A 14 -6.37 1.16 19.94
C GLY A 14 -6.63 2.68 20.01
N SER A 15 -6.93 3.32 18.87
CA SER A 15 -7.24 4.75 18.74
C SER A 15 -8.51 4.96 17.92
N LYS A 16 -9.12 6.16 18.01
CA LYS A 16 -10.31 6.54 17.25
C LYS A 16 -10.08 7.87 16.51
N PRO A 17 -9.99 7.87 15.17
CA PRO A 17 -9.96 6.69 14.29
C PRO A 17 -8.70 5.84 14.51
N GLY A 18 -8.76 4.55 14.15
CA GLY A 18 -7.58 3.70 14.15
C GLY A 18 -6.67 4.02 12.97
N VAL A 19 -5.42 3.57 13.01
CA VAL A 19 -4.45 3.80 11.92
C VAL A 19 -4.25 2.52 11.13
N GLY A 20 -4.63 2.54 9.85
CA GLY A 20 -4.37 1.46 8.90
C GLY A 20 -3.13 1.72 8.08
N TRP A 21 -2.29 0.70 7.87
CA TRP A 21 -1.11 0.81 7.01
C TRP A 21 -0.95 -0.30 5.97
N TRP A 22 -0.22 0.04 4.91
CA TRP A 22 0.40 -0.89 3.99
C TRP A 22 1.84 -0.43 3.73
N VAL A 23 2.79 -1.30 4.03
CA VAL A 23 4.23 -1.08 3.79
C VAL A 23 4.71 -2.14 2.81
N ALA A 24 5.44 -1.71 1.78
CA ALA A 24 5.76 -2.54 0.63
C ALA A 24 7.06 -2.09 -0.06
N TRP A 25 7.58 -2.98 -0.91
CA TRP A 25 8.56 -2.61 -1.93
C TRP A 25 8.24 -3.32 -3.24
N ILE A 26 8.59 -2.67 -4.35
CA ILE A 26 8.49 -3.23 -5.70
C ILE A 26 9.88 -3.39 -6.29
N GLU A 27 10.11 -4.55 -6.90
CA GLU A 27 11.32 -4.86 -7.67
C GLU A 27 10.95 -4.87 -9.15
N ARG A 28 11.58 -3.99 -9.93
CA ARG A 28 11.34 -3.83 -11.36
C ARG A 28 12.58 -3.29 -12.06
N ASP A 29 13.01 -3.94 -13.14
CA ASP A 29 14.13 -3.49 -13.98
C ASP A 29 15.42 -3.21 -13.19
N GLY A 30 15.72 -4.06 -12.19
CA GLY A 30 16.87 -3.91 -11.29
C GLY A 30 16.73 -2.80 -10.25
N ASN A 31 15.62 -2.06 -10.24
CA ASN A 31 15.32 -1.02 -9.28
C ASN A 31 14.41 -1.54 -8.16
N LEU A 32 14.66 -1.05 -6.95
CA LEU A 32 13.82 -1.28 -5.78
C LEU A 32 13.18 0.05 -5.36
N THR A 33 11.85 0.11 -5.32
CA THR A 33 11.12 1.27 -4.80
C THR A 33 10.31 0.87 -3.57
N ALA A 34 10.60 1.49 -2.42
CA ALA A 34 9.87 1.28 -1.18
C ALA A 34 8.68 2.26 -1.06
N MET A 35 7.60 1.81 -0.41
CA MET A 35 6.40 2.61 -0.16
C MET A 35 5.83 2.32 1.22
N ALA A 36 5.37 3.37 1.90
CA ALA A 36 4.56 3.28 3.10
C ALA A 36 3.30 4.16 2.95
N LEU A 37 2.14 3.57 3.20
CA LEU A 37 0.86 4.28 3.27
C LEU A 37 0.27 4.09 4.66
N ASN A 38 -0.17 5.20 5.27
CA ASN A 38 -1.03 5.22 6.44
C ASN A 38 -2.33 5.96 6.10
N ILE A 39 -3.46 5.46 6.61
CA ILE A 39 -4.75 6.14 6.54
C ILE A 39 -5.49 5.99 7.87
N ASP A 40 -6.32 6.96 8.19
CA ASP A 40 -7.33 6.81 9.22
C ASP A 40 -8.35 5.75 8.79
N MET A 41 -8.65 4.81 9.68
CA MET A 41 -9.65 3.77 9.52
C MET A 41 -10.61 3.82 10.71
N SER A 42 -11.86 4.18 10.44
CA SER A 42 -12.92 4.20 11.47
C SER A 42 -13.54 2.81 11.65
N THR A 43 -13.58 2.01 10.58
CA THR A 43 -14.15 0.66 10.61
C THR A 43 -13.34 -0.30 9.74
N MET A 44 -13.58 -1.60 9.89
CA MET A 44 -12.98 -2.61 9.00
C MET A 44 -13.37 -2.42 7.53
N ALA A 45 -14.48 -1.73 7.22
CA ALA A 45 -14.86 -1.40 5.85
C ALA A 45 -13.85 -0.47 5.15
N ASP A 46 -13.02 0.25 5.92
CA ASP A 46 -11.93 1.08 5.39
C ASP A 46 -10.70 0.24 5.00
N ALA A 47 -10.58 -1.00 5.48
CA ALA A 47 -9.40 -1.85 5.30
C ALA A 47 -8.96 -2.04 3.84
N PRO A 48 -9.87 -2.25 2.86
CA PRO A 48 -9.50 -2.37 1.45
C PRO A 48 -8.94 -1.07 0.83
N LYS A 49 -9.25 0.10 1.42
CA LYS A 49 -8.80 1.40 0.90
C LYS A 49 -7.27 1.51 0.87
N ARG A 50 -6.57 0.91 1.84
CA ARG A 50 -5.09 0.86 1.89
C ARG A 50 -4.48 0.35 0.58
N LEU A 51 -4.89 -0.84 0.15
CA LEU A 51 -4.36 -1.44 -1.08
C LEU A 51 -4.85 -0.71 -2.33
N ARG A 52 -6.09 -0.23 -2.34
CA ARG A 52 -6.66 0.49 -3.49
C ARG A 52 -5.90 1.80 -3.75
N ILE A 53 -5.68 2.60 -2.71
CA ILE A 53 -4.94 3.87 -2.80
C ILE A 53 -3.50 3.60 -3.19
N ALA A 54 -2.82 2.69 -2.51
CA ALA A 54 -1.41 2.45 -2.78
C ALA A 54 -1.16 1.91 -4.19
N ARG A 55 -2.01 1.00 -4.70
CA ARG A 55 -1.92 0.52 -6.08
C ARG A 55 -2.25 1.60 -7.11
N ALA A 56 -3.14 2.54 -6.80
CA ALA A 56 -3.39 3.68 -7.68
C ALA A 56 -2.14 4.56 -7.80
N VAL A 57 -1.54 4.95 -6.67
CA VAL A 57 -0.28 5.72 -6.65
C VAL A 57 0.84 5.00 -7.42
N LEU A 58 1.03 3.69 -7.20
CA LEU A 58 2.06 2.94 -7.93
C LEU A 58 1.80 2.83 -9.44
N ARG A 59 0.54 2.84 -9.89
CA ARG A 59 0.22 2.90 -11.33
C ARG A 59 0.50 4.28 -11.91
N ASP A 60 0.17 5.35 -11.19
CA ASP A 60 0.46 6.73 -11.61
C ASP A 60 1.97 6.97 -11.72
N LEU A 61 2.75 6.35 -10.82
CA LEU A 61 4.22 6.32 -10.87
C LEU A 61 4.79 5.35 -11.93
N LYS A 62 3.93 4.66 -12.69
CA LYS A 62 4.29 3.66 -13.71
C LYS A 62 5.13 2.48 -13.18
N LEU A 63 4.99 2.18 -11.88
CA LEU A 63 5.65 1.05 -11.23
C LEU A 63 4.81 -0.23 -11.35
N LEU A 64 3.48 -0.11 -11.32
CA LEU A 64 2.54 -1.20 -11.61
C LEU A 64 1.87 -1.02 -12.98
N GLY A 65 1.83 -2.09 -13.78
CA GLY A 65 1.24 -2.09 -15.12
C GLY A 65 2.28 -2.20 -16.24
N SER A 66 1.79 -2.49 -17.45
CA SER A 66 2.55 -2.63 -18.70
C SER A 66 2.97 -1.27 -19.25
#